data_AF-A9U6W9-F1
#
_entry.id   AF-A9U6W9-F1
#
_cell.length_a   1.000
_cell.length_b   1.000
_cell.length_c   1.000
_cell.angle_alpha   90.00
_cell.angle_beta   90.00
_cell.angle_gamma   90.00
#
_symmetry.space_group_name_H-M   'P 1'
#
loop_
_entity.id
_entity.type
_entity.pdbx_description
1 polymer ?
#
loop_
_entity_poly.entity_id
_entity_poly.type
_entity_poly.pdbx_seq_one_letter_code
_entity_poly.pdbx_strand_id
1 'polypeptide(L)'
;YTDLRELLAAESVDMVAVATAGVEKGSHHFEPAVIVIEAGKDVLVEKPISNRIEEARSMVALAREKGVRLACNLNHRFTPAAYKAKDLIEQGKLGSML
;
A
#
# COMPACT_ATOMS: atom_id res chain seq x y z
N TYR A 1 -3.82 -12.27 18.42
CA TYR A 1 -2.68 -12.98 17.83
C TYR A 1 -1.41 -12.20 18.09
N THR A 2 -0.31 -12.88 18.41
CA THR A 2 1.02 -12.27 18.55
C THR A 2 1.94 -12.61 17.37
N ASP A 3 1.52 -13.54 16.51
CA ASP A 3 2.15 -13.87 15.24
C ASP A 3 1.13 -13.69 14.09
N LEU A 4 1.57 -13.06 13.00
CA LEU A 4 0.73 -12.76 11.85
C LEU A 4 0.33 -14.03 11.06
N ARG A 5 1.20 -15.05 11.01
CA ARG A 5 0.93 -16.30 10.30
C ARG A 5 -0.12 -17.11 11.04
N GLU A 6 -0.09 -17.12 12.37
CA GLU A 6 -1.14 -17.71 13.20
C GLU A 6 -2.51 -17.05 12.93
N LEU A 7 -2.55 -15.71 12.89
CA LEU A 7 -3.76 -14.97 12.54
C LEU A 7 -4.28 -15.40 11.16
N LEU A 8 -3.43 -15.39 10.14
CA LEU A 8 -3.82 -15.71 8.76
C LEU A 8 -4.26 -17.17 8.59
N ALA A 9 -3.80 -18.08 9.45
CA ALA A 9 -4.21 -19.48 9.45
C ALA A 9 -5.54 -19.70 10.19
N ALA A 10 -5.79 -18.94 11.27
CA ALA A 10 -6.98 -19.08 12.11
C ALA A 10 -8.19 -18.31 11.59
N GLU A 11 -7.95 -17.14 10.97
CA GLU A 11 -8.99 -16.21 10.55
C GLU A 11 -9.25 -16.26 9.04
N SER A 12 -10.53 -16.27 8.66
CA SER A 12 -10.93 -16.17 7.24
C SER A 12 -11.04 -14.70 6.84
N VAL A 13 -9.93 -14.11 6.40
CA VAL A 13 -9.87 -12.73 5.88
C VAL A 13 -9.61 -12.68 4.38
N ASP A 14 -10.17 -11.66 3.72
CA ASP A 14 -9.92 -11.37 2.30
C ASP A 14 -8.72 -10.42 2.10
N MET A 15 -8.52 -9.49 3.04
CA MET A 15 -7.51 -8.43 2.96
C MET A 15 -6.94 -8.10 4.35
N VAL A 16 -5.68 -7.65 4.39
CA VAL A 16 -5.03 -7.11 5.60
C VAL A 16 -4.57 -5.67 5.38
N ALA A 17 -4.82 -4.83 6.38
CA ALA A 17 -4.24 -3.48 6.45
C ALA A 17 -2.95 -3.51 7.27
N VAL A 18 -1.81 -3.19 6.64
CA VAL A 18 -0.49 -3.17 7.26
C VAL A 18 -0.16 -1.74 7.70
N ALA A 19 -0.33 -1.46 8.99
CA ALA A 19 -0.07 -0.16 9.61
C ALA A 19 1.07 -0.21 10.66
N THR A 20 2.04 -1.09 10.45
CA THR A 20 3.19 -1.26 11.35
C THR A 20 4.06 -0.01 11.42
N ALA A 21 4.69 0.25 12.56
CA ALA A 21 5.61 1.39 12.68
C ALA A 21 6.98 1.04 12.06
N GLY A 22 8.05 1.66 12.58
CA GLY A 22 9.42 1.38 12.18
C GLY A 22 10.27 2.63 12.24
N VAL A 23 11.55 2.47 11.88
CA VAL A 23 12.43 3.61 11.61
C VAL A 23 11.76 4.46 10.53
N GLU A 24 11.70 5.77 10.78
CA GLU A 24 11.07 6.75 9.88
C GLU A 24 9.61 6.45 9.51
N LYS A 25 8.88 5.74 10.38
CA LYS A 25 7.43 5.46 10.24
C LYS A 25 7.06 4.59 9.01
N GLY A 26 7.92 3.66 8.59
CA GLY A 26 7.58 2.73 7.52
C GLY A 26 8.51 1.54 7.29
N SER A 27 9.64 1.44 8.00
CA SER A 27 10.61 0.37 7.76
C SER A 27 10.11 -1.04 8.09
N HIS A 28 9.05 -1.20 8.90
CA HIS A 28 8.50 -2.52 9.23
C HIS A 28 7.24 -2.88 8.42
N HIS A 29 6.94 -2.17 7.34
CA HIS A 29 5.83 -2.53 6.46
C HIS A 29 6.17 -3.71 5.53
N PHE A 30 7.44 -3.83 5.14
CA PHE A 30 7.87 -4.80 4.12
C PHE A 30 7.55 -6.25 4.52
N GLU A 31 8.07 -6.70 5.65
CA GLU A 31 7.90 -8.09 6.11
C GLU A 31 6.42 -8.51 6.27
N PRO A 32 5.57 -7.79 7.02
CA PRO A 32 4.17 -8.18 7.13
C PRO A 32 3.43 -8.11 5.80
N ALA A 33 3.73 -7.15 4.91
CA ALA A 33 3.11 -7.11 3.60
C ALA A 33 3.49 -8.32 2.74
N VAL A 34 4.76 -8.74 2.75
CA VAL A 34 5.23 -9.95 2.05
C VAL A 34 4.51 -11.19 2.58
N ILE A 35 4.41 -11.36 3.90
CA ILE A 35 3.71 -12.49 4.53
C ILE A 35 2.26 -12.58 4.05
N VAL A 36 1.54 -11.44 4.04
CA VAL A 36 0.14 -11.41 3.60
C VAL A 36 0.00 -11.71 2.11
N ILE A 37 0.89 -11.16 1.27
CA ILE A 37 0.91 -11.43 -0.18
C ILE A 37 1.19 -12.92 -0.44
N GLU A 38 2.15 -13.53 0.26
CA GLU A 38 2.46 -14.96 0.12
C GLU A 38 1.30 -15.86 0.51
N ALA A 39 0.49 -15.43 1.49
CA ALA A 39 -0.75 -16.09 1.89
C ALA A 39 -1.91 -15.89 0.89
N GLY A 40 -1.68 -15.19 -0.22
CA GLY A 40 -2.67 -14.97 -1.28
C GLY A 40 -3.78 -14.00 -0.87
N LYS A 41 -3.50 -13.06 0.04
CA LYS A 41 -4.47 -12.07 0.52
C LYS A 41 -4.13 -10.68 -0.01
N ASP A 42 -5.17 -9.87 -0.21
CA ASP A 42 -4.99 -8.47 -0.62
C ASP A 42 -4.35 -7.65 0.51
N VAL A 43 -3.57 -6.63 0.15
CA VAL A 43 -2.85 -5.78 1.10
C VAL A 43 -3.14 -4.30 0.86
N LEU A 44 -3.54 -3.62 1.94
CA LEU A 44 -3.48 -2.16 2.04
C LEU A 44 -2.34 -1.79 3.00
N VAL A 45 -1.23 -1.25 2.49
CA VAL A 45 -0.10 -0.82 3.31
C VAL A 45 -0.20 0.67 3.61
N GLU A 46 0.08 1.08 4.84
CA GLU A 46 0.26 2.50 5.18
C GLU A 46 1.45 3.11 4.43
N LYS A 47 1.46 4.45 4.35
CA LYS A 47 2.58 5.17 3.72
C LYS A 47 3.74 5.37 4.71
N PRO A 48 5.00 5.35 4.24
CA PRO A 48 5.44 5.01 2.87
C PRO A 48 5.34 3.51 2.59
N ILE A 49 5.22 3.07 1.35
CA ILE A 49 5.17 1.63 1.01
C ILE A 49 6.35 0.83 1.59
N SER A 50 7.56 1.41 1.53
CA SER A 50 8.78 1.02 2.25
C SER A 50 9.75 2.21 2.19
N ASN A 51 10.72 2.26 3.11
CA ASN A 51 11.83 3.21 3.06
C ASN A 51 12.92 2.81 2.06
N ARG A 52 12.89 1.57 1.54
CA ARG A 52 13.84 1.06 0.55
C ARG A 52 13.12 0.81 -0.76
N ILE A 53 13.58 1.45 -1.83
CA ILE A 53 12.93 1.32 -3.14
C ILE A 53 12.92 -0.12 -3.64
N GLU A 54 13.95 -0.91 -3.34
CA GLU A 54 14.02 -2.30 -3.80
C GLU A 54 13.03 -3.22 -3.07
N GLU A 55 12.75 -2.94 -1.80
CA GLU A 55 11.68 -3.61 -1.06
C GLU A 55 10.30 -3.25 -1.63
N ALA A 56 10.08 -1.96 -1.91
CA ALA A 56 8.83 -1.53 -2.53
C ALA A 56 8.61 -2.18 -3.90
N ARG A 57 9.67 -2.29 -4.72
CA ARG A 57 9.61 -2.96 -6.03
C ARG A 57 9.33 -4.45 -5.89
N SER A 58 9.97 -5.14 -4.94
CA SER A 58 9.75 -6.57 -4.73
C SER A 58 8.34 -6.85 -4.21
N MET A 59 7.79 -6.01 -3.33
CA MET A 59 6.38 -6.12 -2.91
C MET A 59 5.41 -6.02 -4.09
N VAL A 60 5.60 -5.05 -4.98
CA VAL A 60 4.75 -4.87 -6.17
C VAL A 60 4.88 -6.04 -7.14
N ALA A 61 6.11 -6.53 -7.36
CA ALA A 61 6.36 -7.69 -8.22
C ALA A 61 5.71 -8.96 -7.66
N LEU A 62 5.88 -9.21 -6.36
CA LEU A 62 5.32 -10.37 -5.68
C LEU A 62 3.79 -10.34 -5.66
N ALA A 63 3.18 -9.18 -5.38
CA ALA A 63 1.72 -9.02 -5.43
C ALA A 63 1.17 -9.37 -6.82
N ARG A 64 1.86 -8.90 -7.87
CA ARG A 64 1.51 -9.24 -9.26
C ARG A 64 1.67 -10.74 -9.53
N GLU A 65 2.76 -11.36 -9.08
CA GLU A 65 3.01 -12.79 -9.25
C GLU A 65 1.94 -13.65 -8.57
N LYS A 66 1.56 -13.28 -7.33
CA LYS A 66 0.54 -13.98 -6.55
C LYS A 66 -0.90 -13.68 -7.00
N GLY A 67 -1.09 -12.71 -7.90
CA GLY A 67 -2.41 -12.31 -8.37
C GLY A 67 -3.26 -11.58 -7.33
N VAL A 68 -2.62 -10.97 -6.32
CA VAL A 68 -3.29 -10.20 -5.26
C VAL A 68 -3.16 -8.70 -5.49
N ARG A 69 -4.04 -7.94 -4.87
CA ARG A 69 -4.02 -6.47 -4.89
C ARG A 69 -3.07 -5.97 -3.81
N LEU A 70 -2.18 -5.07 -4.18
CA LEU A 70 -1.39 -4.27 -3.25
C LEU A 70 -1.69 -2.79 -3.49
N ALA A 71 -2.13 -2.09 -2.45
CA ALA A 71 -2.36 -0.65 -2.47
C ALA A 71 -1.59 0.02 -1.33
N CYS A 72 -1.01 1.20 -1.60
CA CYS A 72 -0.46 2.06 -0.57
C CYS A 72 -1.49 3.13 -0.20
N ASN A 73 -1.71 3.34 1.09
CA ASN A 73 -2.69 4.30 1.62
C ASN A 73 -2.22 5.75 1.43
N LEU A 74 -2.35 6.24 0.20
CA LEU A 74 -2.12 7.62 -0.18
C LEU A 74 -3.41 8.43 -0.02
N ASN A 75 -4.01 8.40 1.18
CA ASN A 75 -5.32 8.98 1.50
C ASN A 75 -5.52 10.41 0.98
N HIS A 76 -4.48 11.26 1.01
CA HIS A 76 -4.55 12.65 0.51
C HIS A 76 -4.93 12.76 -0.98
N ARG A 77 -4.65 11.72 -1.78
CA ARG A 77 -5.04 11.64 -3.21
C ARG A 77 -6.56 11.64 -3.41
N PHE A 78 -7.33 11.27 -2.38
CA PHE A 78 -8.77 11.12 -2.44
C PHE A 78 -9.53 12.26 -1.76
N THR A 79 -8.86 13.38 -1.47
CA THR A 79 -9.51 14.57 -0.88
C THR A 79 -10.26 15.39 -1.94
N PRO A 80 -11.35 16.10 -1.58
CA PRO A 80 -12.04 16.99 -2.53
C PRO A 80 -11.12 18.03 -3.19
N ALA A 81 -10.14 18.54 -2.45
CA ALA A 81 -9.14 19.47 -2.97
C ALA A 81 -8.25 18.82 -4.05
N ALA A 82 -7.76 17.60 -3.81
CA ALA A 82 -6.97 16.86 -4.81
C ALA A 82 -7.79 16.56 -6.07
N TYR A 83 -9.06 16.15 -5.92
CA TYR A 83 -9.96 15.97 -7.06
C TYR A 83 -10.19 17.27 -7.83
N LYS A 84 -10.41 18.39 -7.14
CA LYS A 84 -10.63 19.67 -7.80
C LYS A 84 -9.38 20.16 -8.53
N ALA A 85 -8.19 19.98 -7.94
CA ALA A 85 -6.94 20.29 -8.60
C ALA A 85 -6.76 19.47 -9.88
N LYS A 86 -7.01 18.15 -9.82
CA LYS A 86 -6.97 17.26 -10.99
C LYS A 86 -7.94 17.72 -12.08
N ASP A 87 -9.17 18.04 -11.72
CA ASP A 87 -10.21 18.56 -12.63
C ASP A 87 -9.78 19.85 -13.35
N LEU A 88 -9.20 20.80 -12.62
CA LEU A 88 -8.70 22.06 -13.20
C LEU A 88 -7.52 21.85 -14.16
N ILE A 89 -6.62 20.91 -13.84
CA ILE A 89 -5.50 20.51 -14.70
C ILE A 89 -6.04 19.86 -15.98
N GLU A 90 -6.95 18.89 -15.86
CA GLU A 90 -7.54 18.17 -17.00
C GLU A 90 -8.36 19.09 -17.93
N GLN A 91 -8.96 20.16 -17.39
CA GLN A 91 -9.64 21.19 -18.15
C GLN A 91 -8.69 22.24 -18.79
N GLY A 92 -7.38 22.17 -18.54
CA GLY A 92 -6.41 23.15 -19.03
C GLY A 92 -6.54 24.54 -18.41
N LYS A 93 -7.28 24.68 -17.30
CA LYS A 93 -7.56 25.99 -16.67
C LYS A 93 -6.35 26.60 -15.97
N LEU A 94 -5.32 25.80 -15.70
CA LEU A 94 -4.08 26.23 -15.06
C LEU A 94 -2.94 26.45 -16.06
N GLY A 95 -3.22 26.36 -17.37
CA GLY A 95 -2.19 26.38 -18.41
C GLY A 95 -1.38 25.07 -18.44
N SER A 96 -0.19 25.13 -19.03
CA SER A 96 0.72 23.98 -19.09
C SER A 96 1.40 23.77 -17.74
N MET A 97 1.51 22.51 -17.31
CA MET A 97 2.41 22.15 -16.22
C MET A 97 3.85 22.53 -16.59
N LEU A 98 4.52 23.22 -15.66
CA LEU A 98 5.93 23.60 -15.75
C LEU A 98 6.86 22.48 -15.27
#